data_AF-A0ABC8SWP0-F1
#
_entry.id   AF-A0ABC8SWP0-F1
#
_cell.length_a   1.000
_cell.length_b   1.000
_cell.length_c   1.000
_cell.angle_alpha   90.00
_cell.angle_beta   90.00
_cell.angle_gamma   90.00
#
_symmetry.space_group_name_H-M   'P 1'
#
loop_
_entity.id
_entity.type
_entity.pdbx_description
1 polymer ?
#
loop_
_entity_poly.entity_id
_entity_poly.type
_entity_poly.pdbx_seq_one_letter_code
_entity_poly.pdbx_strand_id
1 'polypeptide(L)'
;MTQRTKSKFVFSGPKSTAETLFKYISPEQVPIHYGGLSVDFCECNPEFTIDDPATVITIKPATKQTVEILVNERCVIVWELRVVGWEVSYSAEYVPNTEGGYTIIIHKARKMAPTDEPVVCNSFTISELGKILLTVNNPTSSKKKLLYRFKVKPFCA
;
A
#
# COMPACT_ATOMS: atom_id res chain seq x y z
N MET A 1 -13.86 25.82 27.21
CA MET A 1 -14.05 24.38 26.95
C MET A 1 -14.28 23.64 28.26
N THR A 2 -15.30 22.78 28.33
CA THR A 2 -15.58 21.98 29.55
C THR A 2 -14.59 20.82 29.67
N GLN A 3 -14.36 20.32 30.89
CA GLN A 3 -13.50 19.15 31.15
C GLN A 3 -13.95 17.91 30.35
N ARG A 4 -15.27 17.73 30.16
CA ARG A 4 -15.88 16.66 29.34
C ARG A 4 -15.59 16.78 27.85
N THR A 5 -15.29 17.99 27.35
CA THR A 5 -14.91 18.20 25.95
C THR A 5 -13.41 17.98 25.74
N LYS A 6 -12.57 18.33 26.72
CA LYS A 6 -11.10 18.17 26.64
C LYS A 6 -10.66 16.71 26.44
N SER A 7 -11.37 15.75 27.03
CA SER A 7 -11.06 14.31 26.88
C SER A 7 -11.40 13.72 25.51
N LYS A 8 -12.08 14.48 24.64
CA LYS A 8 -12.44 14.07 23.27
C LYS A 8 -11.49 14.60 22.20
N PHE A 9 -10.50 15.42 22.57
CA PHE A 9 -9.53 15.97 21.62
C PHE A 9 -8.26 15.14 21.58
N VAL A 10 -7.79 14.88 20.37
CA VAL A 10 -6.48 14.28 20.11
C VAL A 10 -5.68 15.29 19.29
N PHE A 11 -4.52 15.69 19.79
CA PHE A 11 -3.60 16.57 19.07
C PHE A 11 -2.48 15.72 18.48
N SER A 12 -2.20 15.92 17.18
CA SER A 12 -1.13 15.25 16.46
C SER A 12 -0.27 16.27 15.74
N GLY A 13 1.04 16.06 15.76
CA GLY A 13 1.96 16.84 14.93
C GLY A 13 1.88 16.44 13.45
N PRO A 14 2.39 17.27 12.52
CA PRO A 14 2.30 17.01 11.07
C PRO A 14 2.86 15.64 10.65
N LYS A 15 3.92 15.16 11.32
CA LYS A 15 4.58 13.87 11.02
C LYS A 15 3.80 12.65 11.53
N SER A 16 2.88 12.83 12.46
CA SER A 16 2.12 11.75 13.11
C SER A 16 0.64 11.74 12.73
N THR A 17 0.18 12.65 11.88
CA THR A 17 -1.23 12.82 11.52
C THR A 17 -1.84 11.53 10.97
N ALA A 18 -1.24 10.94 9.93
CA ALA A 18 -1.73 9.69 9.35
C ALA A 18 -1.77 8.54 10.38
N GLU A 19 -0.69 8.36 11.15
CA GLU A 19 -0.63 7.32 12.19
C GLU A 19 -1.68 7.52 13.28
N THR A 20 -2.03 8.77 13.59
CA THR A 20 -3.08 9.09 14.56
C THR A 20 -4.46 8.79 13.97
N LEU A 21 -4.71 9.17 12.72
CA LEU A 21 -5.99 8.90 12.03
C LEU A 21 -6.27 7.40 11.93
N PHE A 22 -5.27 6.59 11.59
CA PHE A 22 -5.43 5.13 11.47
C PHE A 22 -5.78 4.40 12.76
N LYS A 23 -5.71 5.07 13.92
CA LYS A 23 -6.21 4.51 15.19
C LYS A 23 -7.73 4.56 15.31
N TYR A 24 -8.37 5.41 14.52
CA TYR A 24 -9.80 5.74 14.65
C TYR A 24 -10.57 5.52 13.36
N ILE A 25 -9.91 5.60 12.21
CA ILE A 25 -10.51 5.53 10.88
C ILE A 25 -9.69 4.56 10.04
N SER A 26 -10.35 3.69 9.28
CA SER A 26 -9.66 2.76 8.42
C SER A 26 -8.93 3.49 7.28
N PRO A 27 -7.80 2.97 6.79
CA PRO A 27 -6.97 3.72 5.84
C PRO A 27 -7.67 4.04 4.52
N GLU A 28 -8.57 3.17 4.05
CA GLU A 28 -9.39 3.34 2.85
C GLU A 28 -10.45 4.44 2.97
N GLN A 29 -10.81 4.86 4.18
CA GLN A 29 -11.72 5.98 4.44
C GLN A 29 -10.99 7.30 4.71
N VAL A 30 -9.68 7.27 4.92
CA VAL A 30 -8.89 8.48 5.14
C VAL A 30 -8.48 9.08 3.78
N PRO A 31 -8.69 10.39 3.54
CA PRO A 31 -8.28 11.03 2.29
C PRO A 31 -6.78 10.90 2.03
N ILE A 32 -6.40 10.81 0.75
CA ILE A 32 -5.00 10.70 0.31
C ILE A 32 -4.11 11.82 0.90
N HIS A 33 -4.62 13.05 0.93
CA HIS A 33 -3.93 14.23 1.48
C HIS A 33 -3.59 14.09 2.97
N TYR A 34 -4.31 13.25 3.72
CA TYR A 34 -4.06 12.97 5.14
C TYR A 34 -3.32 11.65 5.39
N GLY A 35 -2.87 10.97 4.33
CA GLY A 35 -2.08 9.74 4.42
C GLY A 35 -2.85 8.45 4.11
N GLY A 36 -4.16 8.49 3.86
CA GLY A 36 -4.97 7.31 3.54
C GLY A 36 -5.08 6.97 2.06
N LEU A 37 -6.12 6.23 1.68
CA LEU A 37 -6.34 5.74 0.31
C LEU A 37 -7.67 6.21 -0.31
N SER A 38 -8.48 6.99 0.41
CA SER A 38 -9.70 7.54 -0.17
C SER A 38 -9.34 8.58 -1.23
N VAL A 39 -9.74 8.30 -2.46
CA VAL A 39 -9.83 9.27 -3.56
C VAL A 39 -11.12 10.08 -3.43
N ASP A 40 -11.14 11.29 -4.00
CA ASP A 40 -12.36 12.07 -4.11
C ASP A 40 -13.31 11.39 -5.10
N PHE A 41 -14.63 11.41 -4.82
CA PHE A 41 -15.69 10.74 -5.60
C PHE A 41 -15.84 11.21 -7.07
N CYS A 42 -14.95 12.05 -7.58
CA CYS A 42 -14.93 12.50 -8.97
C CYS A 42 -14.31 11.47 -9.92
N GLU A 43 -13.61 10.44 -9.43
CA GLU A 43 -13.23 9.31 -10.25
C GLU A 43 -14.47 8.44 -10.54
N CYS A 44 -14.93 8.43 -11.78
CA CYS A 44 -16.17 7.75 -12.15
C CYS A 44 -16.12 6.21 -12.01
N ASN A 45 -14.93 5.61 -11.92
CA ASN A 45 -14.77 4.16 -11.78
C ASN A 45 -13.41 3.81 -11.13
N PRO A 46 -13.23 4.04 -9.82
CA PRO A 46 -11.98 3.73 -9.15
C PRO A 46 -11.81 2.21 -9.04
N GLU A 47 -10.58 1.74 -9.21
CA GLU A 47 -10.24 0.32 -9.11
C GLU A 47 -10.50 -0.23 -7.69
N PHE A 48 -10.41 0.64 -6.69
CA PHE A 48 -10.69 0.34 -5.30
C PHE A 48 -11.63 1.39 -4.68
N THR A 49 -12.48 0.94 -3.75
CA THR A 49 -13.50 1.72 -3.07
C THR A 49 -13.31 1.66 -1.56
N ILE A 50 -14.13 2.37 -0.78
CA ILE A 50 -14.08 2.28 0.69
C ILE A 50 -14.47 0.89 1.23
N ASP A 51 -15.09 0.04 0.40
CA ASP A 51 -15.46 -1.32 0.77
C ASP A 51 -14.28 -2.29 0.64
N ASP A 52 -13.17 -1.84 0.04
CA ASP A 52 -11.96 -2.64 -0.15
C ASP A 52 -10.95 -2.37 0.98
N PRO A 53 -10.82 -3.29 1.95
CA PRO A 53 -10.05 -3.03 3.16
C PRO A 53 -8.55 -2.91 2.87
N ALA A 54 -7.92 -1.92 3.50
CA ALA A 54 -6.48 -1.72 3.40
C ALA A 54 -5.72 -2.27 4.61
N THR A 55 -4.55 -2.84 4.34
CA THR A 55 -3.63 -3.30 5.37
C THR A 55 -2.55 -2.24 5.63
N VAL A 56 -2.24 -2.01 6.92
CA VAL A 56 -1.17 -1.08 7.33
C VAL A 56 0.00 -1.85 7.94
N ILE A 57 1.20 -1.63 7.40
CA ILE A 57 2.45 -2.20 7.91
C ILE A 57 3.37 -1.08 8.35
N THR A 58 4.03 -1.26 9.50
CA THR A 58 5.07 -0.33 9.95
C THR A 58 6.43 -0.85 9.49
N ILE A 59 7.10 -0.07 8.65
CA ILE A 59 8.46 -0.36 8.18
C ILE A 59 9.44 0.30 9.14
N LYS A 60 10.36 -0.51 9.69
CA LYS A 60 11.38 -0.01 10.63
C LYS A 60 12.42 0.88 9.90
N PRO A 61 13.11 1.77 10.62
CA PRO A 61 14.26 2.49 10.08
C PRO A 61 15.31 1.57 9.46
N ALA A 62 15.97 1.98 8.38
CA ALA A 62 17.07 1.25 7.75
C ALA A 62 16.76 -0.24 7.44
N THR A 63 15.52 -0.57 7.09
CA THR A 63 15.10 -1.95 6.79
C THR A 63 14.38 -2.08 5.45
N LYS A 64 14.39 -3.30 4.92
CA LYS A 64 13.52 -3.72 3.82
C LYS A 64 12.32 -4.46 4.40
N GLN A 65 11.14 -4.11 3.94
CA GLN A 65 9.91 -4.85 4.19
C GLN A 65 9.40 -5.42 2.87
N THR A 66 9.09 -6.71 2.87
CA THR A 66 8.46 -7.38 1.73
C THR A 66 7.08 -7.88 2.16
N VAL A 67 6.08 -7.62 1.33
CA VAL A 67 4.74 -8.19 1.42
C VAL A 67 4.64 -9.28 0.36
N GLU A 68 4.25 -10.47 0.78
CA GLU A 68 4.02 -11.60 -0.13
C GLU A 68 2.52 -11.79 -0.35
N ILE A 69 2.11 -11.77 -1.62
CA ILE A 69 0.75 -12.13 -2.04
C ILE A 69 0.85 -13.48 -2.74
N LEU A 70 0.40 -14.53 -2.07
CA LEU A 70 0.40 -15.89 -2.62
C LEU A 70 -0.72 -16.02 -3.64
N VAL A 71 -0.40 -16.60 -4.80
CA VAL A 71 -1.36 -16.82 -5.89
C VAL A 71 -1.52 -18.31 -6.15
N ASN A 72 -2.73 -18.81 -5.92
CA ASN A 72 -3.07 -20.23 -5.92
C ASN A 72 -3.95 -20.64 -7.12
N GLU A 73 -4.23 -19.70 -8.02
CA GLU A 73 -4.99 -19.95 -9.24
C GLU A 73 -4.61 -18.91 -10.32
N ARG A 74 -4.99 -19.20 -11.57
CA ARG A 74 -4.86 -18.25 -12.68
C ARG A 74 -5.83 -17.11 -12.49
N CYS A 75 -5.31 -15.91 -12.36
CA CYS A 75 -6.09 -14.72 -12.07
C CYS A 75 -5.36 -13.47 -12.57
N VAL A 76 -6.00 -12.32 -12.46
CA VAL A 76 -5.33 -11.02 -12.55
C VAL A 76 -5.31 -10.42 -11.16
N ILE A 77 -4.12 -10.22 -10.60
CA ILE A 77 -3.98 -9.49 -9.34
C ILE A 77 -3.88 -8.02 -9.65
N VAL A 78 -4.71 -7.22 -9.01
CA VAL A 78 -4.62 -5.76 -9.03
C VAL A 78 -4.32 -5.29 -7.62
N TRP A 79 -3.40 -4.35 -7.46
CA TRP A 79 -3.08 -3.80 -6.16
C TRP A 79 -2.81 -2.32 -6.24
N GLU A 80 -3.07 -1.65 -5.12
CA GLU A 80 -2.58 -0.31 -4.88
C GLU A 80 -1.77 -0.27 -3.59
N LEU A 81 -0.77 0.59 -3.58
CA LEU A 81 0.19 0.71 -2.50
C LEU A 81 0.62 2.16 -2.33
N ARG A 82 0.76 2.57 -1.07
CA ARG A 82 1.43 3.81 -0.69
C ARG A 82 2.30 3.65 0.55
N VAL A 83 3.28 4.51 0.74
CA VAL A 83 3.94 4.67 2.04
C VAL A 83 3.92 6.15 2.39
N VAL A 84 3.45 6.45 3.60
CA VAL A 84 3.22 7.83 4.04
C VAL A 84 4.54 8.62 4.04
N GLY A 85 4.57 9.73 3.30
CA GLY A 85 5.73 10.62 3.20
C GLY A 85 6.94 9.95 2.53
N TRP A 86 6.73 9.33 1.36
CA TRP A 86 7.70 8.53 0.64
C TRP A 86 9.11 9.13 0.58
N GLU A 87 10.08 8.39 1.12
CA GLU A 87 11.52 8.57 0.97
C GLU A 87 12.14 7.18 1.00
N VAL A 88 11.66 6.32 0.12
CA VAL A 88 11.90 4.87 0.13
C VAL A 88 12.14 4.39 -1.30
N SER A 89 12.66 3.18 -1.46
CA SER A 89 12.64 2.51 -2.77
C SER A 89 11.52 1.46 -2.78
N TYR A 90 10.77 1.38 -3.88
CA TYR A 90 9.72 0.39 -4.10
C TYR A 90 10.01 -0.46 -5.34
N SER A 91 9.79 -1.77 -5.25
CA SER A 91 9.79 -2.72 -6.36
C SER A 91 8.65 -3.74 -6.22
N ALA A 92 8.24 -4.30 -7.35
CA ALA A 92 7.30 -5.41 -7.41
C ALA A 92 7.85 -6.51 -8.33
N GLU A 93 7.80 -7.75 -7.86
CA GLU A 93 8.31 -8.92 -8.56
C GLU A 93 7.28 -10.05 -8.47
N TYR A 94 7.23 -10.92 -9.48
CA TYR A 94 6.48 -12.16 -9.43
C TYR A 94 7.44 -13.34 -9.52
N VAL A 95 7.28 -14.29 -8.61
CA VAL A 95 8.09 -15.50 -8.51
C VAL A 95 7.16 -16.70 -8.76
N PRO A 96 7.24 -17.34 -9.94
CA PRO A 96 6.54 -18.60 -10.19
C PRO A 96 7.04 -19.71 -9.25
N ASN A 97 6.14 -20.61 -8.85
CA ASN A 97 6.49 -21.82 -8.10
C ASN A 97 7.03 -22.93 -9.01
N THR A 98 6.83 -22.81 -10.33
CA THR A 98 7.32 -23.77 -11.32
C THR A 98 8.84 -23.91 -11.24
N GLU A 99 9.33 -25.14 -11.21
CA GLU A 99 10.76 -25.43 -11.14
C GLU A 99 11.49 -24.83 -12.36
N GLY A 100 12.54 -24.05 -12.11
CA GLY A 100 13.26 -23.31 -13.16
C GLY A 100 12.57 -22.02 -13.65
N GLY A 101 11.44 -21.62 -13.04
CA GLY A 101 10.77 -20.35 -13.35
C GLY A 101 11.63 -19.12 -13.03
N TYR A 102 11.66 -18.15 -13.94
CA TYR A 102 12.36 -16.90 -13.73
C TYR A 102 11.51 -15.90 -12.94
N THR A 103 12.15 -15.13 -12.06
CA THR A 103 11.51 -13.99 -11.42
C THR A 103 11.20 -12.91 -12.46
N ILE A 104 9.94 -12.51 -12.54
CA ILE A 104 9.46 -11.45 -13.43
C ILE A 104 9.46 -10.13 -12.66
N ILE A 105 10.18 -9.14 -13.16
CA ILE A 105 10.19 -7.79 -12.59
C ILE A 105 8.95 -7.05 -13.11
N ILE A 106 7.93 -6.91 -12.27
CA ILE A 106 6.70 -6.18 -12.63
C ILE A 106 6.94 -4.68 -12.54
N HIS A 107 7.63 -4.24 -11.48
CA HIS A 107 8.01 -2.85 -11.27
C HIS A 107 9.45 -2.79 -10.77
N LYS A 108 10.34 -2.26 -11.62
CA LYS A 108 11.75 -2.09 -11.28
C LYS A 108 11.91 -1.21 -10.05
N ALA A 109 12.90 -1.50 -9.22
CA ALA A 109 13.22 -0.70 -8.04
C ALA A 109 13.37 0.79 -8.41
N ARG A 110 12.44 1.60 -7.91
CA ARG A 110 12.40 3.06 -8.10
C ARG A 110 12.44 3.74 -6.73
N LYS A 111 13.20 4.84 -6.63
CA LYS A 111 13.14 5.73 -5.47
C LYS A 111 11.86 6.56 -5.56
N MET A 112 11.08 6.56 -4.49
CA MET A 112 9.85 7.32 -4.36
C MET A 112 10.09 8.49 -3.41
N ALA A 113 9.78 9.69 -3.87
CA ALA A 113 9.86 10.96 -3.15
C ALA A 113 8.46 11.42 -2.69
N PRO A 114 8.35 12.38 -1.76
CA PRO A 114 7.05 12.86 -1.29
C PRO A 114 6.24 13.60 -2.36
N THR A 115 6.90 14.05 -3.43
CA THR A 115 6.31 14.75 -4.57
C THR A 115 5.93 13.82 -5.71
N ASP A 116 6.30 12.54 -5.66
CA ASP A 116 5.81 11.53 -6.60
C ASP A 116 4.31 11.27 -6.35
N GLU A 117 3.69 10.49 -7.25
CA GLU A 117 2.32 10.01 -7.10
C GLU A 117 2.07 9.47 -5.69
N PRO A 118 0.98 9.85 -5.01
CA PRO A 118 0.80 9.48 -3.60
C PRO A 118 0.43 8.01 -3.39
N VAL A 119 -0.06 7.35 -4.44
CA VAL A 119 -0.50 5.96 -4.48
C VAL A 119 -0.05 5.39 -5.83
N VAL A 120 0.53 4.19 -5.83
CA VAL A 120 0.87 3.45 -7.05
C VAL A 120 -0.13 2.32 -7.23
N CYS A 121 -0.73 2.23 -8.40
CA CYS A 121 -1.67 1.18 -8.79
C CYS A 121 -1.05 0.33 -9.90
N ASN A 122 -1.00 -0.99 -9.73
CA ASN A 122 -0.48 -1.92 -10.71
C ASN A 122 -1.37 -3.15 -10.83
N SER A 123 -1.28 -3.85 -11.96
CA SER A 123 -1.93 -5.13 -12.19
C SER A 123 -0.96 -6.11 -12.83
N PHE A 124 -1.14 -7.40 -12.54
CA PHE A 124 -0.33 -8.45 -13.15
C PHE A 124 -1.15 -9.72 -13.37
N THR A 125 -1.00 -10.30 -14.56
CA THR A 125 -1.68 -11.53 -14.97
C THR A 125 -0.88 -12.74 -14.51
N ILE A 126 -1.53 -13.62 -13.76
CA ILE A 126 -0.96 -14.84 -13.20
C ILE A 126 -1.30 -16.03 -14.11
N SER A 127 -0.30 -16.56 -14.80
CA SER A 127 -0.43 -17.76 -15.65
C SER A 127 -0.16 -19.07 -14.90
N GLU A 128 0.61 -18.99 -13.82
CA GLU A 128 1.11 -20.14 -13.03
C GLU A 128 0.97 -19.84 -11.54
N LEU A 129 1.09 -20.86 -10.69
CA LEU A 129 1.09 -20.63 -9.24
C LEU A 129 2.40 -19.96 -8.82
N GLY A 130 2.37 -19.15 -7.78
CA GLY A 130 3.53 -18.36 -7.39
C GLY A 130 3.22 -17.37 -6.28
N LYS A 131 4.02 -16.29 -6.25
CA LYS A 131 3.79 -15.16 -5.35
C LYS A 131 4.21 -13.84 -5.96
N ILE A 132 3.48 -12.78 -5.64
CA ILE A 132 3.90 -11.40 -5.89
C ILE A 132 4.61 -10.88 -4.64
N LEU A 133 5.77 -10.26 -4.84
CA LEU A 133 6.59 -9.64 -3.80
C LEU A 133 6.55 -8.12 -3.97
N LEU A 134 5.89 -7.43 -3.04
CA LEU A 134 5.93 -5.98 -2.96
C LEU A 134 7.00 -5.58 -1.95
N THR A 135 8.13 -5.06 -2.42
CA THR A 135 9.27 -4.75 -1.58
C THR A 135 9.45 -3.24 -1.43
N VAL A 136 9.52 -2.79 -0.17
CA VAL A 136 9.83 -1.41 0.20
C VAL A 136 11.12 -1.37 1.01
N ASN A 137 12.12 -0.66 0.51
CA ASN A 137 13.36 -0.37 1.21
C ASN A 137 13.29 1.01 1.86
N ASN A 138 13.35 1.08 3.19
CA ASN A 138 13.40 2.33 3.94
C ASN A 138 14.85 2.63 4.36
N PRO A 139 15.57 3.50 3.64
CA PRO A 139 16.93 3.90 4.01
C PRO A 139 16.95 4.94 5.15
N THR A 140 15.80 5.49 5.55
CA THR A 140 15.73 6.59 6.52
C THR A 140 15.89 6.08 7.96
N SER A 141 16.24 6.99 8.87
CA SER A 141 16.29 6.73 10.32
C SER A 141 14.89 6.77 10.99
N SER A 142 13.83 7.02 10.22
CA SER A 142 12.46 7.11 10.72
C SER A 142 11.63 5.89 10.32
N LYS A 143 10.67 5.50 11.15
CA LYS A 143 9.67 4.49 10.77
C LYS A 143 8.77 5.04 9.66
N LYS A 144 8.30 4.18 8.77
CA LYS A 144 7.36 4.53 7.70
C LYS A 144 6.11 3.66 7.79
N LYS A 145 4.96 4.13 7.29
CA LYS A 145 3.70 3.37 7.25
C LYS A 145 3.38 3.02 5.81
N LEU A 146 3.45 1.72 5.50
CA LEU A 146 3.02 1.15 4.23
C LEU A 146 1.53 0.83 4.32
N LEU A 147 0.76 1.32 3.37
CA LEU A 147 -0.64 0.94 3.16
C LEU A 147 -0.70 0.19 1.83
N TYR A 148 -1.40 -0.92 1.80
CA TYR A 148 -1.67 -1.62 0.55
C TYR A 148 -3.01 -2.36 0.63
N ARG A 149 -3.59 -2.59 -0.54
CA ARG A 149 -4.72 -3.51 -0.75
C ARG A 149 -4.61 -4.12 -2.13
N PHE A 150 -5.23 -5.27 -2.30
CA PHE A 150 -5.23 -5.98 -3.57
C PHE A 150 -6.57 -6.67 -3.80
N LYS A 151 -6.88 -6.92 -5.06
CA LYS A 151 -8.03 -7.68 -5.54
C LYS A 151 -7.55 -8.80 -6.43
N VAL A 152 -8.28 -9.90 -6.39
CA VAL A 152 -8.15 -10.99 -7.34
C VAL A 152 -9.29 -10.83 -8.35
N LYS A 153 -8.96 -10.58 -9.61
CA LYS A 153 -9.92 -10.59 -10.72
C LYS A 153 -9.87 -11.94 -11.43
N PRO A 154 -11.03 -12.46 -11.89
CA PRO A 154 -11.06 -13.68 -12.66
C PRO A 154 -10.23 -13.53 -13.94
N PHE A 155 -9.55 -14.61 -14.33
CA PHE A 155 -8.90 -14.69 -15.63
C PHE A 155 -9.96 -14.92 -16.71
N CYS A 156 -10.29 -13.89 -17.49
CA CYS A 156 -11.10 -14.06 -18.68
C CYS A 156 -10.20 -14.53 -19.83
N ALA A 157 -10.42 -15.76 -20.30
CA ALA A 157 -9.77 -16.34 -21.47
C ALA A 157 -10.37 -15.85 -22.79
#